data_AF-A0A819Z743-F1
#
_entry.id   AF-A0A819Z743-F1
#
_cell.length_a   1.000
_cell.length_b   1.000
_cell.length_c   1.000
_cell.angle_alpha   90.00
_cell.angle_beta   90.00
_cell.angle_gamma   90.00
#
_symmetry.space_group_name_H-M   'P 1'
#
loop_
_entity.id
_entity.type
_entity.pdbx_description
1 polymer ?
#
loop_
_entity_poly.entity_id
_entity_poly.type
_entity_poly.pdbx_seq_one_letter_code
_entity_poly.pdbx_strand_id
1 'polypeptide(L)'
;MSRQTRSLSELPEYYFKLTTKQQRNWRKNTKKIQYNESLREQYAPYRPSSNIIRTHLHHQTSVETVEKLIKQAKETKIFIVDTEGQIGELINSGALIQIQFVDSINDSTIILIETNFLPAPQTTLFNKIKELCSIIFNNNNDIVSWGCVEKEFKEFHHLNLINIGNIIKYNLQFLFSNPNGKPITHPAREKREEATGCSFVCDTPGDDEFDDEFDYDDNEQPDKSNSVEPTSLQDAVVRTFNRFLDKSLTVNYWKCGIDLNLNTWRNKLFSRSRYDANIERQERNKRLQYAINDCTSVAELFFHMYPEKMNNYLITPEPEKPTSSNIIKKINNDLSDVSDDELPQIRTPRSNNNKQRTTHELIITTTQQEMNEIMSTTQPEQKQLQETTSTRKLTKQERQKIKNDKFRLKKKYKPSFQNYIRRPIYYKYDYKKIRSQLMDDNITTSHQIKINDNNDEVSIGFKSNELKERAKLRITPDSIEHMHGHVFIYYHVGFITQHDQILVIQITQRLLTTPKLYIQQFVDGTNLNECETMQTQLPNTFHHL
;
A
#
# COMPACT_ATOMS: atom_id res chain seq x y z
N MET A 1 25.64 -7.06 24.36
CA MET A 1 24.53 -6.21 24.88
C MET A 1 23.69 -7.02 25.85
N SER A 2 23.68 -6.65 27.14
CA SER A 2 22.80 -7.27 28.15
C SER A 2 21.35 -6.92 27.85
N ARG A 3 20.47 -7.93 27.74
CA ARG A 3 19.02 -7.69 27.61
C ARG A 3 18.51 -7.06 28.90
N GLN A 4 18.42 -5.73 28.96
CA GLN A 4 17.67 -5.05 30.02
C GLN A 4 16.19 -5.45 29.87
N THR A 5 15.74 -6.36 30.72
CA THR A 5 14.32 -6.66 30.88
C THR A 5 13.72 -5.50 31.65
N ARG A 6 12.95 -4.63 30.97
CA ARG A 6 12.14 -3.61 31.66
C ARG A 6 11.31 -4.29 32.74
N SER A 7 11.33 -3.72 33.94
CA SER A 7 10.49 -4.19 35.03
C SER A 7 9.02 -4.10 34.61
N LEU A 8 8.22 -5.11 34.97
CA LEU A 8 6.77 -5.10 34.74
C LEU A 8 6.08 -3.87 35.38
N SER A 9 6.72 -3.26 36.38
CA SER A 9 6.26 -2.04 37.05
C SER A 9 6.35 -0.77 36.19
N GLU A 10 7.08 -0.78 35.07
CA GLU A 10 7.25 0.39 34.19
C GLU A 10 6.23 0.44 33.04
N LEU A 11 5.33 -0.55 32.94
CA LEU A 11 4.32 -0.58 31.89
C LEU A 11 3.13 0.31 32.29
N PRO A 12 2.60 1.14 31.36
CA PRO A 12 1.48 2.02 31.67
C PRO A 12 0.22 1.20 31.97
N GLU A 13 -0.63 1.68 32.87
CA GLU A 13 -1.78 0.92 33.40
C GLU A 13 -2.74 0.40 32.30
N TYR A 14 -2.93 1.18 31.23
CA TYR A 14 -3.78 0.77 30.10
C TYR A 14 -3.24 -0.45 29.34
N TYR A 15 -1.93 -0.74 29.42
CA TYR A 15 -1.32 -1.90 28.75
C TYR A 15 -1.95 -3.21 29.24
N PHE A 16 -2.27 -3.31 30.53
CA PHE A 16 -2.89 -4.50 31.13
C PHE A 16 -4.35 -4.69 30.69
N LYS A 17 -4.98 -3.66 30.14
CA LYS A 17 -6.35 -3.71 29.58
C LYS A 17 -6.36 -4.16 28.12
N LEU A 18 -5.21 -4.25 27.45
CA LEU A 18 -5.08 -4.67 26.06
C LEU A 18 -5.16 -6.20 25.92
N THR A 19 -5.66 -6.69 24.78
CA THR A 19 -5.60 -8.11 24.43
C THR A 19 -4.16 -8.58 24.24
N THR A 20 -3.88 -9.88 24.36
CA THR A 20 -2.52 -10.44 24.17
C THR A 20 -1.89 -10.06 22.82
N LYS A 21 -2.70 -10.01 21.75
CA LYS A 21 -2.26 -9.57 20.41
C LYS A 21 -1.87 -8.09 20.40
N GLN A 22 -2.71 -7.24 20.99
CA GLN A 22 -2.43 -5.79 21.12
C GLN A 22 -1.20 -5.54 21.99
N GLN A 23 -1.05 -6.27 23.09
CA GLN A 23 0.13 -6.23 23.96
C GLN A 23 1.42 -6.60 23.22
N ARG A 24 1.42 -7.69 22.43
CA ARG A 24 2.56 -8.10 21.60
C ARG A 24 2.92 -7.02 20.58
N ASN A 25 1.93 -6.45 19.90
CA ASN A 25 2.13 -5.36 18.94
C ASN A 25 2.66 -4.10 19.61
N TRP A 26 2.11 -3.73 20.77
CA TRP A 26 2.58 -2.59 21.56
C TRP A 26 4.05 -2.76 21.95
N ARG A 27 4.46 -3.94 22.45
CA ARG A 27 5.87 -4.22 22.78
C ARG A 27 6.78 -4.13 21.57
N LYS A 28 6.36 -4.68 20.42
CA LYS A 28 7.12 -4.58 19.16
C LYS A 28 7.29 -3.13 18.72
N ASN A 29 6.21 -2.34 18.71
CA ASN A 29 6.27 -0.94 18.32
C ASN A 29 7.09 -0.09 19.30
N THR A 30 6.95 -0.33 20.60
CA THR A 30 7.72 0.35 21.63
C THR A 30 9.23 0.09 21.48
N LYS A 31 9.62 -1.14 21.17
CA LYS A 31 11.03 -1.47 20.86
C LYS A 31 11.52 -0.75 19.60
N LYS A 32 10.71 -0.68 18.55
CA LYS A 32 11.05 0.08 17.33
C LYS A 32 11.22 1.57 17.61
N ILE A 33 10.34 2.16 18.42
CA ILE A 33 10.44 3.57 18.84
C ILE A 33 11.73 3.78 19.64
N GLN A 34 12.01 2.96 20.65
CA GLN A 34 13.25 3.05 21.44
C GLN A 34 14.49 2.91 20.57
N TYR A 35 14.47 1.99 19.61
CA TYR A 35 15.56 1.82 18.66
C TYR A 35 15.76 3.08 17.82
N ASN A 36 14.69 3.64 17.24
CA ASN A 36 14.74 4.91 16.52
C ASN A 36 15.29 6.05 17.39
N GLU A 37 14.83 6.21 18.62
CA GLU A 37 15.35 7.24 19.54
C GLU A 37 16.84 7.02 19.85
N SER A 38 17.27 5.77 20.09
CA SER A 38 18.68 5.47 20.35
C SER A 38 19.58 5.80 19.15
N LEU A 39 19.11 5.57 17.92
CA LEU A 39 19.84 5.96 16.71
C LEU A 39 19.83 7.48 16.52
N ARG A 40 18.72 8.15 16.83
CA ARG A 40 18.60 9.62 16.77
C ARG A 40 19.57 10.31 17.72
N GLU A 41 19.80 9.75 18.90
CA GLU A 41 20.78 10.26 19.87
C GLU A 41 22.23 10.04 19.42
N GLN A 42 22.51 8.93 18.71
CA GLN A 42 23.86 8.52 18.34
C GLN A 42 24.35 9.11 17.00
N TYR A 43 23.45 9.34 16.05
CA TYR A 43 23.81 9.69 14.67
C TYR A 43 23.15 11.01 14.25
N ALA A 44 23.87 11.79 13.43
CA ALA A 44 23.31 13.01 12.84
C ALA A 44 22.11 12.67 11.93
N PRO A 45 21.09 13.54 11.83
CA PRO A 45 19.94 13.29 10.97
C PRO A 45 20.36 13.17 9.51
N TYR A 46 19.78 12.21 8.80
CA TYR A 46 19.97 12.05 7.37
C TYR A 46 19.49 13.30 6.61
N ARG A 47 20.32 13.76 5.67
CA ARG A 47 20.01 14.83 4.74
C ARG A 47 20.51 14.40 3.36
N PRO A 48 19.69 14.54 2.31
CA PRO A 48 20.11 14.23 0.95
C PRO A 48 21.34 15.06 0.57
N SER A 49 22.28 14.47 -0.17
CA SER A 49 23.46 15.16 -0.70
C SER A 49 23.15 16.02 -1.92
N SER A 50 22.12 15.65 -2.69
CA SER A 50 21.72 16.36 -3.91
C SER A 50 20.67 17.44 -3.64
N ASN A 51 20.61 18.41 -4.55
CA ASN A 51 19.52 19.36 -4.63
C ASN A 51 18.28 18.65 -5.15
N ILE A 52 17.25 18.55 -4.32
CA ILE A 52 16.00 17.91 -4.67
C ILE A 52 14.97 18.94 -5.11
N ILE A 53 14.62 18.93 -6.39
CA ILE A 53 13.43 19.59 -6.91
C ILE A 53 12.23 18.71 -6.56
N ARG A 54 11.15 19.32 -6.07
CA ARG A 54 9.98 18.61 -5.53
C ARG A 54 8.74 19.00 -6.32
N THR A 55 8.03 18.00 -6.83
CA THR A 55 6.82 18.22 -7.61
C THR A 55 5.69 17.30 -7.13
N HIS A 56 4.55 17.90 -6.75
CA HIS A 56 3.35 17.16 -6.37
C HIS A 56 2.46 16.91 -7.59
N LEU A 57 1.98 15.67 -7.74
CA LEU A 57 1.00 15.28 -8.76
C LEU A 57 -0.34 14.95 -8.13
N HIS A 58 -1.35 15.76 -8.48
CA HIS A 58 -2.73 15.68 -8.02
C HIS A 58 -3.64 16.49 -8.97
N HIS A 59 -4.95 16.59 -8.67
CA HIS A 59 -5.94 17.24 -9.53
C HIS A 59 -5.74 18.75 -9.77
N GLN A 60 -4.96 19.43 -8.93
CA GLN A 60 -4.61 20.86 -9.11
C GLN A 60 -3.33 21.06 -9.93
N THR A 61 -2.62 19.99 -10.30
CA THR A 61 -1.37 20.10 -11.07
C THR A 61 -1.69 20.52 -12.51
N SER A 62 -0.92 21.45 -13.07
CA SER A 62 -1.12 21.85 -14.46
C SER A 62 -0.64 20.77 -15.44
N VAL A 63 -1.30 20.66 -16.59
CA VAL A 63 -0.88 19.76 -17.69
C VAL A 63 0.56 20.08 -18.13
N GLU A 64 0.91 21.36 -18.23
CA GLU A 64 2.25 21.82 -18.58
C GLU A 64 3.33 21.29 -17.62
N THR A 65 3.03 21.22 -16.32
CA THR A 65 3.96 20.65 -15.33
C THR A 65 4.19 19.18 -15.60
N VAL A 66 3.13 18.41 -15.89
CA VAL A 66 3.25 16.99 -16.21
C VAL A 66 3.99 16.77 -17.53
N GLU A 67 3.79 17.63 -18.53
CA GLU A 67 4.52 17.56 -19.81
C GLU A 67 6.02 17.83 -19.65
N LYS A 68 6.41 18.77 -18.77
CA LYS A 68 7.81 18.98 -18.39
C LYS A 68 8.41 17.73 -17.75
N LEU A 69 7.68 17.09 -16.82
CA LEU A 69 8.10 15.84 -16.20
C LEU A 69 8.19 14.69 -17.21
N ILE A 70 7.28 14.62 -18.20
CA ILE A 70 7.34 13.63 -19.28
C ILE A 70 8.61 13.82 -20.11
N LYS A 71 8.97 15.05 -20.46
CA LYS A 71 10.21 15.34 -21.18
C LYS A 71 11.43 14.87 -20.38
N GLN A 72 11.47 15.21 -19.10
CA GLN A 72 12.54 14.81 -18.19
C GLN A 72 12.62 13.29 -18.00
N ALA A 73 11.46 12.62 -17.85
CA ALA A 73 11.40 11.16 -17.71
C ALA A 73 11.89 10.43 -18.97
N LYS A 74 11.77 11.01 -20.17
CA LYS A 74 12.34 10.44 -21.40
C LYS A 74 13.87 10.51 -21.45
N GLU A 75 14.45 11.47 -20.74
CA GLU A 75 15.90 11.66 -20.63
C GLU A 75 16.49 10.87 -19.45
N THR A 76 15.63 10.45 -18.50
CA THR A 76 16.00 9.70 -17.29
C THR A 76 15.94 8.19 -17.53
N LYS A 77 16.95 7.45 -17.06
CA LYS A 77 17.02 5.98 -17.19
C LYS A 77 16.88 5.22 -15.88
N ILE A 78 17.28 5.83 -14.75
CA ILE A 78 17.19 5.22 -13.42
C ILE A 78 16.14 5.97 -12.63
N PHE A 79 15.18 5.22 -12.09
CA PHE A 79 14.16 5.76 -11.21
C PHE A 79 14.21 5.04 -9.86
N ILE A 80 14.16 5.82 -8.79
CA ILE A 80 14.05 5.29 -7.44
C ILE A 80 12.60 5.40 -7.03
N VAL A 81 12.01 4.30 -6.57
CA VAL A 81 10.60 4.24 -6.20
C VAL A 81 10.43 3.81 -4.75
N ASP A 82 9.48 4.47 -4.09
CA ASP A 82 9.04 4.14 -2.75
C ASP A 82 7.53 4.42 -2.65
N THR A 83 6.85 3.81 -1.69
CA THR A 83 5.40 3.98 -1.51
C THR A 83 5.01 4.07 -0.03
N GLU A 84 3.92 4.77 0.24
CA GLU A 84 3.33 4.81 1.59
C GLU A 84 1.85 4.42 1.54
N GLY A 85 1.49 3.46 2.39
CA GLY A 85 0.13 2.95 2.57
C GLY A 85 -0.67 3.72 3.62
N GLN A 86 -1.96 3.43 3.74
CA GLN A 86 -2.83 4.00 4.78
C GLN A 86 -3.11 3.01 5.90
N ILE A 87 -3.11 3.49 7.15
CA ILE A 87 -3.53 2.70 8.32
C ILE A 87 -5.03 2.82 8.56
N GLY A 88 -5.65 1.69 8.93
CA GLY A 88 -6.93 1.68 9.64
C GLY A 88 -8.17 1.51 8.76
N GLU A 89 -8.01 1.28 7.46
CA GLU A 89 -9.12 0.89 6.59
C GLU A 89 -9.09 -0.61 6.29
N LEU A 90 -10.27 -1.22 6.08
CA LEU A 90 -10.42 -2.63 5.72
C LEU A 90 -9.78 -2.97 4.37
N ILE A 91 -9.57 -1.95 3.52
CA ILE A 91 -8.91 -2.07 2.24
C ILE A 91 -7.62 -1.27 2.33
N ASN A 92 -6.50 -1.97 2.34
CA ASN A 92 -5.19 -1.35 2.17
C ASN A 92 -5.19 -0.62 0.83
N SER A 93 -5.27 0.71 0.89
CA SER A 93 -5.15 1.57 -0.28
C SER A 93 -3.85 2.36 -0.17
N GLY A 94 -3.02 2.23 -1.19
CA GLY A 94 -1.82 3.04 -1.32
C GLY A 94 -2.17 4.53 -1.36
N ALA A 95 -1.45 5.35 -0.60
CA ALA A 95 -1.78 6.76 -0.39
C ALA A 95 -0.81 7.75 -1.06
N LEU A 96 0.46 7.35 -1.17
CA LEU A 96 1.52 8.15 -1.78
C LEU A 96 2.45 7.24 -2.58
N ILE A 97 2.87 7.72 -3.75
CA ILE A 97 3.96 7.13 -4.53
C ILE A 97 5.05 8.18 -4.64
N GLN A 98 6.28 7.82 -4.27
CA GLN A 98 7.47 8.65 -4.39
C GLN A 98 8.32 8.12 -5.54
N ILE A 99 8.67 9.00 -6.49
CA ILE A 99 9.53 8.64 -7.62
C ILE A 99 10.63 9.68 -7.75
N GLN A 100 11.88 9.28 -7.57
CA GLN A 100 13.04 10.13 -7.84
C GLN A 100 13.56 9.89 -9.26
N PHE A 101 13.70 11.00 -9.99
CA PHE A 101 14.37 11.07 -11.27
C PHE A 101 15.83 11.40 -10.98
N VAL A 102 16.73 10.50 -11.36
CA VAL A 102 18.16 10.73 -11.19
C VAL A 102 18.68 11.42 -12.44
N ASP A 103 18.66 12.76 -12.42
CA ASP A 103 19.12 13.58 -13.55
C ASP A 103 20.65 13.70 -13.58
N SER A 104 21.25 14.02 -12.43
CA SER A 104 22.71 14.13 -12.27
C SER A 104 23.14 13.81 -10.84
N ILE A 105 24.46 13.88 -10.56
CA ILE A 105 25.02 13.73 -9.21
C ILE A 105 24.43 14.76 -8.24
N ASN A 106 24.27 15.99 -8.72
CA ASN A 106 23.97 17.13 -7.85
C ASN A 106 22.50 17.49 -7.86
N ASP A 107 21.75 17.09 -8.89
CA ASP A 107 20.37 17.49 -9.08
C ASP A 107 19.49 16.25 -9.32
N SER A 108 18.37 16.20 -8.61
CA SER A 108 17.36 15.17 -8.80
C SER A 108 15.98 15.76 -8.61
N THR A 109 14.99 15.19 -9.28
CA THR A 109 13.61 15.60 -9.13
C THR A 109 12.82 14.49 -8.46
N ILE A 110 12.15 14.79 -7.34
CA ILE A 110 11.21 13.86 -6.69
C ILE A 110 9.80 14.25 -7.02
N ILE A 111 9.07 13.30 -7.58
CA ILE A 111 7.66 13.36 -7.82
C ILE A 111 6.93 12.67 -6.67
N LEU A 112 5.93 13.36 -6.13
CA LEU A 112 5.04 12.86 -5.08
C LEU A 112 3.63 12.75 -5.65
N ILE A 113 3.18 11.52 -5.94
CA ILE A 113 1.85 11.26 -6.49
C ILE A 113 0.88 11.00 -5.34
N GLU A 114 -0.03 11.95 -5.10
CA GLU A 114 -1.01 11.86 -4.01
C GLU A 114 -2.29 11.16 -4.52
N THR A 115 -2.35 9.84 -4.33
CA THR A 115 -3.31 8.96 -5.04
C THR A 115 -4.76 9.28 -4.75
N ASN A 116 -5.08 9.72 -3.53
CA ASN A 116 -6.43 10.10 -3.11
C ASN A 116 -6.88 11.44 -3.71
N PHE A 117 -5.97 12.19 -4.33
CA PHE A 117 -6.25 13.50 -4.91
C PHE A 117 -5.93 13.54 -6.40
N LEU A 118 -5.81 12.38 -7.05
CA LEU A 118 -5.66 12.30 -8.50
C LEU A 118 -6.88 12.88 -9.22
N PRO A 119 -6.69 13.46 -10.41
CA PRO A 119 -7.80 13.90 -11.24
C PRO A 119 -8.64 12.71 -11.73
N ALA A 120 -9.88 12.97 -12.16
CA ALA A 120 -10.78 11.91 -12.62
C ALA A 120 -10.20 11.19 -13.88
N PRO A 121 -10.41 9.87 -14.04
CA PRO A 121 -9.76 9.06 -15.09
C PRO A 121 -9.97 9.56 -16.53
N GLN A 122 -11.09 10.23 -16.80
CA GLN A 122 -11.45 10.77 -18.10
C GLN A 122 -10.77 12.11 -18.43
N THR A 123 -10.05 12.71 -17.50
CA THR A 123 -9.44 14.04 -17.69
C THR A 123 -8.12 13.95 -18.47
N THR A 124 -7.81 15.00 -19.24
CA THR A 124 -6.52 15.15 -19.93
C THR A 124 -5.35 15.05 -18.96
N LEU A 125 -5.47 15.65 -17.77
CA LEU A 125 -4.44 15.61 -16.74
C LEU A 125 -4.17 14.18 -16.26
N PHE A 126 -5.21 13.38 -15.99
CA PHE A 126 -5.04 11.98 -15.60
C PHE A 126 -4.33 11.18 -16.70
N ASN A 127 -4.73 11.36 -17.96
CA ASN A 127 -4.09 10.70 -19.09
C ASN A 127 -2.61 11.07 -19.22
N LYS A 128 -2.23 12.32 -18.94
CA LYS A 128 -0.83 12.74 -18.90
C LYS A 128 -0.06 12.15 -17.72
N ILE A 129 -0.67 12.05 -16.54
CA ILE A 129 -0.04 11.36 -15.40
C ILE A 129 0.16 9.87 -15.73
N LYS A 130 -0.82 9.24 -16.39
CA LYS A 130 -0.71 7.85 -16.86
C LYS A 130 0.38 7.69 -17.93
N GLU A 131 0.48 8.62 -18.88
CA GLU A 131 1.57 8.67 -19.87
C GLU A 131 2.93 8.74 -19.17
N LEU A 132 3.08 9.65 -18.19
CA LEU A 132 4.28 9.78 -17.38
C LEU A 132 4.66 8.46 -16.70
N CYS A 133 3.72 7.82 -15.99
CA CYS A 133 3.96 6.52 -15.35
C CYS A 133 4.35 5.44 -16.37
N SER A 134 3.73 5.42 -17.57
CA SER A 134 4.08 4.44 -18.60
C SER A 134 5.50 4.62 -19.15
N ILE A 135 6.01 5.87 -19.17
CA ILE A 135 7.39 6.16 -19.55
C ILE A 135 8.35 5.71 -18.46
N ILE A 136 8.04 6.01 -17.19
CA ILE A 136 8.87 5.63 -16.03
C ILE A 136 9.00 4.10 -15.94
N PHE A 137 7.88 3.37 -15.99
CA PHE A 137 7.85 1.91 -15.83
C PHE A 137 7.99 1.14 -17.15
N ASN A 138 8.74 1.70 -18.11
CA ASN A 138 9.10 1.04 -19.36
C ASN A 138 10.26 0.04 -19.14
N ASN A 139 10.28 -1.05 -19.91
CA ASN A 139 11.30 -2.10 -19.90
C ASN A 139 12.75 -1.60 -20.12
N ASN A 140 12.93 -0.40 -20.68
CA ASN A 140 14.23 0.22 -20.92
C ASN A 140 14.83 0.92 -19.69
N ASN A 141 14.07 1.03 -18.59
CA ASN A 141 14.48 1.76 -17.41
C ASN A 141 14.85 0.82 -16.26
N ASP A 142 15.79 1.31 -15.45
CA ASP A 142 16.23 0.68 -14.20
C ASP A 142 15.35 1.22 -13.07
N ILE A 143 14.53 0.36 -12.45
CA ILE A 143 13.71 0.71 -11.29
C ILE A 143 14.38 0.16 -10.02
N VAL A 144 14.70 1.05 -9.11
CA VAL A 144 15.36 0.74 -7.84
C VAL A 144 14.38 0.99 -6.70
N SER A 145 14.25 0.03 -5.80
CA SER A 145 13.48 0.17 -4.57
C SER A 145 14.23 -0.47 -3.40
N TRP A 146 13.90 -0.06 -2.18
CA TRP A 146 14.41 -0.77 -1.00
C TRP A 146 13.89 -2.21 -0.98
N GLY A 147 12.57 -2.38 -1.10
CA GLY A 147 11.89 -3.67 -1.10
C GLY A 147 11.66 -4.27 -2.48
N CYS A 148 10.69 -5.18 -2.56
CA CYS A 148 10.23 -5.80 -3.81
C CYS A 148 9.18 -4.90 -4.47
N VAL A 149 9.49 -4.33 -5.65
CA VAL A 149 8.63 -3.38 -6.37
C VAL A 149 7.17 -3.85 -6.48
N GLU A 150 6.94 -5.12 -6.82
CA GLU A 150 5.58 -5.68 -6.97
C GLU A 150 4.79 -5.65 -5.65
N LYS A 151 5.47 -5.83 -4.52
CA LYS A 151 4.84 -5.75 -3.21
C LYS A 151 4.51 -4.30 -2.85
N GLU A 152 5.42 -3.37 -3.13
CA GLU A 152 5.21 -1.93 -2.88
C GLU A 152 4.01 -1.37 -3.65
N PHE A 153 3.79 -1.85 -4.88
CA PHE A 153 2.71 -1.38 -5.75
C PHE A 153 1.42 -2.20 -5.64
N LYS A 154 1.38 -3.28 -4.85
CA LYS A 154 0.18 -4.13 -4.70
C LYS A 154 -1.05 -3.33 -4.26
N GLU A 155 -0.86 -2.35 -3.38
CA GLU A 155 -1.93 -1.51 -2.84
C GLU A 155 -2.43 -0.44 -3.83
N PHE A 156 -1.80 -0.31 -5.00
CA PHE A 156 -2.05 0.73 -6.01
C PHE A 156 -2.66 0.19 -7.30
N HIS A 157 -2.87 -1.13 -7.43
CA HIS A 157 -3.41 -1.76 -8.64
C HIS A 157 -4.76 -1.17 -9.08
N HIS A 158 -5.60 -0.78 -8.13
CA HIS A 158 -6.92 -0.18 -8.39
C HIS A 158 -6.86 1.13 -9.19
N LEU A 159 -5.72 1.82 -9.23
CA LEU A 159 -5.55 3.08 -9.95
C LEU A 159 -5.29 2.88 -11.45
N ASN A 160 -4.91 1.68 -11.89
CA ASN A 160 -4.50 1.40 -13.28
C ASN A 160 -3.46 2.39 -13.85
N LEU A 161 -2.62 2.97 -12.97
CA LEU A 161 -1.57 3.92 -13.34
C LEU A 161 -0.26 3.23 -13.71
N ILE A 162 0.04 2.10 -13.07
CA ILE A 162 1.35 1.45 -13.12
C ILE A 162 1.17 0.03 -13.64
N ASN A 163 1.87 -0.27 -14.73
CA ASN A 163 1.99 -1.62 -15.25
C ASN A 163 3.45 -2.04 -15.12
N ILE A 164 3.75 -2.87 -14.12
CA ILE A 164 5.09 -3.37 -13.87
C ILE A 164 5.38 -4.47 -14.90
N GLY A 165 5.92 -4.07 -16.05
CA GLY A 165 6.33 -5.00 -17.11
C GLY A 165 7.65 -5.71 -16.81
N ASN A 166 8.36 -6.07 -17.89
CA ASN A 166 9.70 -6.64 -17.86
C ASN A 166 10.75 -5.53 -17.68
N ILE A 167 10.60 -4.75 -16.61
CA ILE A 167 11.56 -3.73 -16.19
C ILE A 167 12.74 -4.37 -15.45
N ILE A 168 13.90 -3.73 -15.50
CA ILE A 168 15.05 -4.13 -14.67
C ILE A 168 14.79 -3.64 -13.25
N LYS A 169 14.75 -4.56 -12.28
CA LYS A 169 14.36 -4.27 -10.88
C LYS A 169 15.55 -4.50 -9.96
N TYR A 170 15.91 -3.49 -9.17
CA TYR A 170 16.90 -3.62 -8.11
C TYR A 170 16.18 -3.59 -6.75
N ASN A 171 16.22 -4.73 -6.04
CA ASN A 171 15.78 -4.83 -4.66
C ASN A 171 17.01 -4.66 -3.76
N LEU A 172 17.22 -3.43 -3.26
CA LEU A 172 18.41 -3.12 -2.46
C LEU A 172 18.46 -3.89 -1.14
N GLN A 173 17.31 -4.16 -0.50
CA GLN A 173 17.28 -4.92 0.74
C GLN A 173 17.88 -6.31 0.56
N PHE A 174 17.59 -6.98 -0.56
CA PHE A 174 18.17 -8.28 -0.88
C PHE A 174 19.70 -8.19 -1.06
N LEU A 175 20.17 -7.17 -1.78
CA LEU A 175 21.59 -6.97 -2.05
C LEU A 175 22.38 -6.64 -0.77
N PHE A 176 21.84 -5.79 0.10
CA PHE A 176 22.45 -5.46 1.40
C PHE A 176 22.46 -6.63 2.38
N SER A 177 21.42 -7.48 2.35
CA SER A 177 21.34 -8.65 3.23
C SER A 177 22.28 -9.77 2.78
N ASN A 178 22.69 -9.80 1.50
CA ASN A 178 23.56 -10.83 0.94
C ASN A 178 24.72 -10.23 0.13
N PRO A 179 25.66 -9.50 0.76
CA PRO A 179 26.74 -8.81 0.04
C PRO A 179 27.69 -9.75 -0.71
N ASN A 180 27.82 -11.00 -0.24
CA ASN A 180 28.64 -12.05 -0.88
C ASN A 180 27.80 -13.02 -1.73
N GLY A 181 26.49 -12.79 -1.83
CA GLY A 181 25.63 -13.61 -2.65
C GLY A 181 26.03 -13.42 -4.11
N LYS A 182 26.47 -14.50 -4.79
CA LYS A 182 26.54 -14.48 -6.25
C LYS A 182 25.17 -13.99 -6.74
N PRO A 183 25.12 -13.05 -7.72
CA PRO A 183 23.85 -12.66 -8.32
C PRO A 183 23.13 -13.96 -8.68
N ILE A 184 21.86 -14.09 -8.31
CA ILE A 184 21.10 -15.28 -8.65
C ILE A 184 20.96 -15.25 -10.18
N THR A 185 21.93 -15.83 -10.88
CA THR A 185 21.99 -15.90 -12.36
C THR A 185 20.99 -16.89 -12.93
N HIS A 186 20.21 -17.54 -12.07
CA HIS A 186 19.05 -18.27 -12.49
C HIS A 186 17.85 -17.32 -12.47
N PRO A 187 17.23 -17.01 -13.63
CA PRO A 187 15.92 -16.37 -13.63
C PRO A 187 15.08 -17.17 -12.66
N ALA A 188 14.56 -16.49 -11.63
CA ALA A 188 13.87 -17.07 -10.48
C ALA A 188 13.14 -18.31 -10.97
N ARG A 189 13.71 -19.49 -10.66
CA ARG A 189 13.27 -20.80 -11.14
C ARG A 189 11.76 -20.74 -11.11
N GLU A 190 11.14 -20.65 -12.29
CA GLU A 190 9.72 -20.32 -12.46
C GLU A 190 9.03 -21.01 -11.31
N LYS A 191 8.50 -20.23 -10.36
CA LYS A 191 7.54 -20.79 -9.43
C LYS A 191 6.52 -21.34 -10.39
N ARG A 192 6.53 -22.67 -10.57
CA ARG A 192 5.50 -23.39 -11.30
C ARG A 192 4.23 -22.74 -10.80
N GLU A 193 3.60 -21.99 -11.69
CA GLU A 193 2.20 -21.70 -11.56
C GLU A 193 1.59 -23.01 -11.13
N GLU A 194 0.83 -22.99 -10.04
CA GLU A 194 -0.02 -24.10 -9.63
C GLU A 194 -1.06 -24.30 -10.74
N ALA A 195 -0.60 -24.77 -11.89
CA ALA A 195 -1.38 -25.36 -12.94
C ALA A 195 -1.79 -26.73 -12.42
N THR A 196 -2.82 -26.73 -11.59
CA THR A 196 -3.71 -27.87 -11.51
C THR A 196 -5.12 -27.36 -11.27
N GLY A 197 -5.74 -26.96 -12.38
CA GLY A 197 -7.16 -27.23 -12.53
C GLY A 197 -7.38 -28.73 -12.32
N CYS A 198 -7.80 -29.08 -11.11
CA CYS A 198 -8.59 -30.27 -10.88
C CYS A 198 -9.80 -29.83 -10.08
N SER A 199 -10.88 -29.63 -10.81
CA SER A 199 -12.24 -29.66 -10.29
C SER A 199 -12.40 -30.93 -9.44
N PHE A 200 -12.35 -30.76 -8.12
CA PHE A 200 -13.09 -31.59 -7.20
C PHE A 200 -14.17 -30.70 -6.61
N VAL A 201 -15.35 -30.76 -7.24
CA VAL A 201 -16.60 -30.38 -6.61
C VAL A 201 -16.81 -31.34 -5.44
N CYS A 202 -16.35 -30.95 -4.26
CA CYS A 202 -16.83 -31.51 -3.02
C CYS A 202 -18.00 -30.64 -2.56
N ASP A 203 -19.20 -31.03 -2.95
CA ASP A 203 -20.46 -30.56 -2.35
C ASP A 203 -20.40 -30.82 -0.84
N THR A 204 -20.00 -29.80 -0.09
CA THR A 204 -20.09 -29.78 1.37
C THR A 204 -20.93 -28.56 1.74
N PRO A 205 -22.16 -28.73 2.24
CA PRO A 205 -22.99 -27.61 2.62
C PRO A 205 -22.56 -27.10 4.01
N GLY A 206 -22.10 -25.86 4.08
CA GLY A 206 -22.13 -25.07 5.32
C GLY A 206 -20.84 -24.33 5.68
N ASP A 207 -21.01 -23.00 5.80
CA ASP A 207 -20.24 -22.07 6.64
C ASP A 207 -18.75 -21.88 6.32
N ASP A 208 -18.49 -21.16 5.23
CA ASP A 208 -17.18 -20.57 4.92
C ASP A 208 -16.95 -19.26 5.70
N GLU A 209 -16.61 -19.37 6.99
CA GLU A 209 -15.78 -18.38 7.67
C GLU A 209 -14.32 -18.56 7.18
N PHE A 210 -13.96 -17.94 6.04
CA PHE A 210 -12.57 -17.76 5.65
C PHE A 210 -11.92 -16.70 6.57
N ASP A 211 -11.54 -17.13 7.77
CA ASP A 211 -10.43 -16.52 8.49
C ASP A 211 -9.14 -17.01 7.82
N ASP A 212 -8.58 -16.20 6.91
CA ASP A 212 -7.20 -16.36 6.41
C ASP A 212 -6.16 -16.05 7.53
N GLU A 213 -6.40 -16.57 8.73
CA GLU A 213 -5.40 -16.68 9.78
C GLU A 213 -4.61 -17.96 9.49
N PHE A 214 -3.55 -17.81 8.68
CA PHE A 214 -2.42 -18.74 8.72
C PHE A 214 -1.88 -18.75 10.15
N ASP A 215 -2.47 -19.63 10.96
CA ASP A 215 -2.02 -20.01 12.28
C ASP A 215 -0.69 -20.77 12.08
N TYR A 216 0.39 -20.02 11.83
CA TYR A 216 1.74 -20.52 11.89
C TYR A 216 1.94 -21.03 13.33
N ASP A 217 1.79 -22.33 13.50
CA ASP A 217 2.23 -23.06 14.69
C ASP A 217 3.71 -22.69 14.90
N ASP A 218 3.98 -21.81 15.87
CA ASP A 218 5.32 -21.30 16.23
C ASP A 218 6.32 -22.43 16.60
N ASN A 219 5.87 -23.70 16.58
CA ASN A 219 6.66 -24.90 16.86
C ASN A 219 7.13 -25.69 15.63
N GLU A 220 6.74 -25.33 14.40
CA GLU A 220 7.35 -25.87 13.18
C GLU A 220 8.03 -24.74 12.41
N GLN A 221 9.09 -24.17 12.99
CA GLN A 221 10.02 -23.39 12.20
C GLN A 221 10.78 -24.36 11.28
N PRO A 222 10.67 -24.25 9.93
CA PRO A 222 11.66 -24.88 9.06
C PRO A 222 13.02 -24.40 9.53
N ASP A 223 14.01 -25.31 9.62
CA ASP A 223 15.34 -25.05 10.17
C ASP A 223 15.81 -23.63 9.84
N LYS A 224 15.65 -22.72 10.81
CA LYS A 224 16.00 -21.29 10.69
C LYS A 224 17.51 -21.08 10.70
N SER A 225 18.28 -22.12 10.38
CA SER A 225 19.68 -22.17 10.69
C SER A 225 20.52 -21.21 9.85
N ASN A 226 20.00 -20.54 8.80
CA ASN A 226 20.77 -19.53 8.05
C ASN A 226 19.95 -18.45 7.31
N SER A 227 18.65 -18.22 7.59
CA SER A 227 17.95 -17.11 6.94
C SER A 227 18.43 -15.78 7.53
N VAL A 228 19.37 -15.11 6.86
CA VAL A 228 19.82 -13.76 7.23
C VAL A 228 18.59 -12.86 7.33
N GLU A 229 18.35 -12.31 8.52
CA GLU A 229 17.23 -11.39 8.71
C GLU A 229 17.37 -10.22 7.73
N PRO A 230 16.28 -9.83 7.03
CA PRO A 230 16.37 -8.75 6.06
C PRO A 230 16.77 -7.46 6.78
N THR A 231 17.84 -6.83 6.30
CA THR A 231 18.32 -5.56 6.86
C THR A 231 17.25 -4.49 6.65
N SER A 232 17.05 -3.58 7.61
CA SER A 232 16.13 -2.44 7.42
C SER A 232 16.85 -1.30 6.69
N LEU A 233 16.10 -0.44 6.00
CA LEU A 233 16.69 0.71 5.28
C LEU A 233 17.45 1.63 6.24
N GLN A 234 16.89 1.87 7.42
CA GLN A 234 17.54 2.69 8.44
C GLN A 234 18.88 2.08 8.88
N ASP A 235 18.95 0.77 9.07
CA ASP A 235 20.19 0.09 9.45
C ASP A 235 21.24 0.20 8.34
N ALA A 236 20.81 0.07 7.08
CA ALA A 236 21.70 0.24 5.93
C ALA A 236 22.23 1.67 5.83
N VAL A 237 21.39 2.69 6.03
CA VAL A 237 21.79 4.10 6.06
C VAL A 237 22.75 4.38 7.22
N VAL A 238 22.47 3.90 8.43
CA VAL A 238 23.35 4.05 9.59
C VAL A 238 24.71 3.39 9.32
N ARG A 239 24.70 2.15 8.83
CA ARG A 239 25.93 1.38 8.55
C ARG A 239 26.78 2.02 7.45
N THR A 240 26.15 2.60 6.43
CA THR A 240 26.83 3.09 5.24
C THR A 240 27.26 4.55 5.39
N PHE A 241 26.38 5.40 5.93
CA PHE A 241 26.58 6.85 5.96
C PHE A 241 26.75 7.42 7.36
N ASN A 242 26.63 6.60 8.42
CA ASN A 242 26.69 7.05 9.81
C ASN A 242 25.66 8.16 10.13
N ARG A 243 24.46 8.03 9.54
CA ARG A 243 23.35 9.00 9.65
C ARG A 243 22.07 8.31 10.11
N PHE A 244 21.24 9.03 10.87
CA PHE A 244 19.93 8.59 11.32
C PHE A 244 18.85 8.94 10.29
N LEU A 245 18.27 7.92 9.65
CA LEU A 245 17.04 8.08 8.85
C LEU A 245 15.82 7.98 9.78
N ASP A 246 15.05 9.05 9.90
CA ASP A 246 13.89 9.05 10.79
C ASP A 246 12.76 8.18 10.22
N LYS A 247 12.36 7.15 10.97
CA LYS A 247 11.27 6.22 10.63
C LYS A 247 10.04 6.40 11.52
N SER A 248 9.93 7.50 12.26
CA SER A 248 8.78 7.77 13.14
C SER A 248 7.48 8.01 12.37
N LEU A 249 7.57 8.33 11.07
CA LEU A 249 6.42 8.72 10.25
C LEU A 249 5.95 7.65 9.26
N THR A 250 6.54 6.44 9.27
CA THR A 250 6.12 5.31 8.41
C THR A 250 4.68 4.87 8.67
N VAL A 251 4.18 5.09 9.89
CA VAL A 251 2.84 4.68 10.29
C VAL A 251 1.96 5.91 10.48
N ASN A 252 1.53 6.54 9.36
CA ASN A 252 0.77 7.80 9.36
C ASN A 252 -0.49 7.81 8.49
N TYR A 253 -1.30 8.86 8.69
CA TYR A 253 -2.46 9.19 7.85
C TYR A 253 -2.03 9.91 6.57
N TRP A 254 -1.57 9.16 5.57
CA TRP A 254 -1.12 9.70 4.28
C TRP A 254 -2.28 10.12 3.36
N LYS A 255 -3.49 9.57 3.55
CA LYS A 255 -4.70 9.94 2.76
C LYS A 255 -5.11 11.40 2.83
N CYS A 256 -4.62 12.15 3.80
CA CYS A 256 -4.95 13.56 3.92
C CYS A 256 -4.19 14.44 2.92
N GLY A 257 -3.28 13.85 2.15
CA GLY A 257 -2.40 14.56 1.24
C GLY A 257 -1.27 15.25 2.01
N ILE A 258 -0.20 15.60 1.31
CA ILE A 258 0.96 16.25 1.91
C ILE A 258 1.06 17.68 1.41
N ASP A 259 0.68 17.93 0.15
CA ASP A 259 0.64 19.26 -0.42
C ASP A 259 -0.31 20.17 0.38
N LEU A 260 0.23 21.31 0.80
CA LEU A 260 -0.51 22.34 1.52
C LEU A 260 -1.50 23.08 0.61
N ASN A 261 -1.25 23.10 -0.71
CA ASN A 261 -2.07 23.76 -1.72
C ASN A 261 -3.44 23.09 -1.90
N LEU A 262 -3.52 21.78 -1.64
CA LEU A 262 -4.77 21.04 -1.69
C LEU A 262 -5.80 21.53 -0.66
N ASN A 263 -5.37 22.27 0.38
CA ASN A 263 -6.22 22.79 1.45
C ASN A 263 -7.11 21.72 2.14
N THR A 264 -6.78 20.44 2.00
CA THR A 264 -7.50 19.29 2.57
C THR A 264 -7.47 19.27 4.09
N TRP A 265 -6.57 20.05 4.67
CA TRP A 265 -6.39 20.24 6.11
C TRP A 265 -7.46 21.12 6.77
N ARG A 266 -8.17 21.98 6.02
CA ARG A 266 -9.13 22.94 6.62
C ARG A 266 -10.33 22.25 7.26
N ASN A 267 -10.68 21.07 6.80
CA ASN A 267 -11.94 20.40 7.14
C ASN A 267 -11.75 19.16 8.03
N LYS A 268 -10.51 18.75 8.33
CA LYS A 268 -10.22 17.57 9.16
C LYS A 268 -9.50 17.98 10.44
N LEU A 269 -10.13 17.70 11.58
CA LEU A 269 -9.54 17.84 12.90
C LEU A 269 -8.48 16.73 13.08
N PHE A 270 -7.20 17.04 12.85
CA PHE A 270 -6.09 16.11 13.13
C PHE A 270 -5.75 16.07 14.62
N SER A 271 -6.05 17.12 15.37
CA SER A 271 -5.95 17.16 16.84
C SER A 271 -7.32 16.87 17.48
N ARG A 272 -7.33 16.08 18.56
CA ARG A 272 -8.51 15.84 19.43
C ARG A 272 -9.09 17.11 20.07
N SER A 273 -8.40 18.24 19.92
CA SER A 273 -8.72 19.52 20.53
C SER A 273 -8.23 20.62 19.61
N ARG A 274 -9.17 21.43 19.12
CA ARG A 274 -9.05 22.63 18.27
C ARG A 274 -8.05 22.52 17.10
N TYR A 275 -8.56 22.70 15.89
CA TYR A 275 -7.76 22.84 14.69
C TYR A 275 -6.72 23.97 14.84
N ASP A 276 -5.44 23.68 14.60
CA ASP A 276 -4.33 24.64 14.57
C ASP A 276 -3.57 24.50 13.24
N ALA A 277 -3.60 25.58 12.44
CA ALA A 277 -2.99 25.60 11.12
C ALA A 277 -1.47 25.54 11.11
N ASN A 278 -0.81 26.05 12.15
CA ASN A 278 0.63 26.02 12.24
C ASN A 278 1.12 24.61 12.56
N ILE A 279 0.45 23.93 13.50
CA ILE A 279 0.78 22.54 13.87
C ILE A 279 0.58 21.62 12.66
N GLU A 280 -0.56 21.71 11.97
CA GLU A 280 -0.85 20.89 10.79
C GLU A 280 0.16 21.12 9.66
N ARG A 281 0.51 22.39 9.40
CA ARG A 281 1.56 22.74 8.42
C ARG A 281 2.91 22.13 8.79
N GLN A 282 3.28 22.20 10.06
CA GLN A 282 4.53 21.59 10.55
C GLN A 282 4.52 20.07 10.39
N GLU A 283 3.43 19.40 10.74
CA GLU A 283 3.30 17.94 10.59
C GLU A 283 3.37 17.50 9.12
N ARG A 284 2.71 18.22 8.20
CA ARG A 284 2.82 17.95 6.76
C ARG A 284 4.23 18.18 6.23
N ASN A 285 4.89 19.24 6.67
CA ASN A 285 6.30 19.47 6.31
C ASN A 285 7.20 18.35 6.83
N LYS A 286 6.96 17.82 8.04
CA LYS A 286 7.71 16.66 8.54
C LYS A 286 7.47 15.41 7.69
N ARG A 287 6.22 15.14 7.30
CA ARG A 287 5.86 14.02 6.40
C ARG A 287 6.48 14.17 5.02
N LEU A 288 6.45 15.37 4.46
CA LEU A 288 7.11 15.69 3.19
C LEU A 288 8.61 15.37 3.28
N GLN A 289 9.29 15.88 4.30
CA GLN A 289 10.72 15.64 4.48
C GLN A 289 11.03 14.16 4.73
N TYR A 290 10.19 13.45 5.48
CA TYR A 290 10.29 12.01 5.61
C TYR A 290 10.22 11.31 4.25
N ALA A 291 9.20 11.60 3.43
CA ALA A 291 9.01 10.92 2.14
C ALA A 291 10.17 11.17 1.17
N ILE A 292 10.73 12.39 1.19
CA ILE A 292 11.93 12.75 0.43
C ILE A 292 13.16 11.99 0.95
N ASN A 293 13.40 12.05 2.26
CA ASN A 293 14.57 11.41 2.86
C ASN A 293 14.54 9.90 2.67
N ASP A 294 13.35 9.29 2.73
CA ASP A 294 13.19 7.86 2.55
C ASP A 294 13.59 7.43 1.14
N CYS A 295 12.96 8.05 0.13
CA CYS A 295 13.23 7.78 -1.28
C CYS A 295 14.68 8.10 -1.67
N THR A 296 15.22 9.25 -1.25
CA THR A 296 16.61 9.65 -1.57
C THR A 296 17.66 8.77 -0.90
N SER A 297 17.39 8.25 0.30
CA SER A 297 18.34 7.35 0.96
C SER A 297 18.54 6.06 0.19
N VAL A 298 17.50 5.57 -0.48
CA VAL A 298 17.59 4.43 -1.41
C VAL A 298 18.48 4.78 -2.60
N ALA A 299 18.34 5.99 -3.15
CA ALA A 299 19.17 6.48 -4.25
C ALA A 299 20.66 6.53 -3.86
N GLU A 300 20.98 7.15 -2.73
CA GLU A 300 22.36 7.27 -2.25
C GLU A 300 22.98 5.90 -1.96
N LEU A 301 22.22 4.98 -1.35
CA LEU A 301 22.68 3.60 -1.15
C LEU A 301 22.95 2.89 -2.48
N PHE A 302 22.09 3.07 -3.49
CA PHE A 302 22.29 2.48 -4.81
C PHE A 302 23.58 2.97 -5.46
N PHE A 303 23.84 4.28 -5.48
CA PHE A 303 25.07 4.83 -6.07
C PHE A 303 26.32 4.55 -5.24
N HIS A 304 26.18 4.38 -3.92
CA HIS A 304 27.27 3.87 -3.08
C HIS A 304 27.64 2.43 -3.44
N MET A 305 26.65 1.58 -3.77
CA MET A 305 26.89 0.20 -4.20
C MET A 305 27.39 0.07 -5.64
N TYR A 306 26.96 0.97 -6.52
CA TYR A 306 27.27 0.95 -7.95
C TYR A 306 27.80 2.30 -8.46
N PRO A 307 29.01 2.73 -8.05
CA PRO A 307 29.56 4.02 -8.47
C PRO A 307 29.70 4.16 -10.00
N GLU A 308 29.92 3.05 -10.73
CA GLU A 308 30.00 3.04 -12.19
C GLU A 308 28.68 3.40 -12.87
N LYS A 309 27.55 3.08 -12.22
CA LYS A 309 26.21 3.52 -12.64
C LYS A 309 25.99 5.01 -12.40
N MET A 310 26.92 5.73 -11.82
CA MET A 310 26.85 7.20 -11.73
C MET A 310 27.52 7.84 -12.95
N ASN A 311 28.68 7.32 -13.36
CA ASN A 311 29.50 7.89 -14.45
C ASN A 311 28.89 7.70 -15.85
N ASN A 312 28.17 6.60 -16.07
CA ASN A 312 27.55 6.30 -17.37
C ASN A 312 26.46 7.30 -17.78
N TYR A 313 26.02 8.18 -16.87
CA TYR A 313 24.90 9.11 -17.08
C TYR A 313 25.35 10.57 -17.10
N LEU A 314 26.58 10.86 -16.68
CA LEU A 314 27.19 12.18 -16.81
C LEU A 314 27.73 12.46 -18.21
N ILE A 315 27.94 11.42 -19.02
CA ILE A 315 28.27 11.58 -20.42
C ILE A 315 26.96 11.93 -21.11
N THR A 316 26.68 13.24 -21.21
CA THR A 316 25.69 13.74 -22.18
C THR A 316 25.96 13.00 -23.47
N PRO A 317 24.99 12.29 -24.07
CA PRO A 317 25.23 11.59 -25.32
C PRO A 317 25.87 12.62 -26.26
N GLU A 318 27.11 12.37 -26.70
CA GLU A 318 27.75 13.23 -27.69
C GLU A 318 26.70 13.43 -28.77
N PRO A 319 26.31 14.69 -29.08
CA PRO A 319 25.25 14.95 -30.04
C PRO A 319 25.58 14.11 -31.26
N GLU A 320 24.67 13.19 -31.62
CA GLU A 320 24.92 12.19 -32.66
C GLU A 320 25.60 12.90 -33.82
N LYS A 321 26.88 12.59 -34.07
CA LYS A 321 27.64 13.23 -35.14
C LYS A 321 26.75 13.09 -36.38
N PRO A 322 26.31 14.21 -36.99
CA PRO A 322 25.31 14.15 -38.03
C PRO A 322 25.80 13.17 -39.08
N THR A 323 25.08 12.06 -39.23
CA THR A 323 25.41 11.04 -40.21
C THR A 323 25.52 11.76 -41.57
N SER A 324 26.56 11.47 -42.34
CA SER A 324 26.84 12.16 -43.62
C SER A 324 25.64 12.18 -44.57
N SER A 325 24.68 11.27 -44.41
CA SER A 325 23.38 11.28 -45.10
C SER A 325 22.45 12.45 -44.75
N ASN A 326 22.45 12.94 -43.50
CA ASN A 326 21.67 14.11 -43.07
C ASN A 326 22.35 15.43 -43.47
N ILE A 327 23.68 15.45 -43.57
CA ILE A 327 24.44 16.59 -44.09
C ILE A 327 24.16 16.77 -45.59
N ILE A 328 24.14 15.69 -46.37
CA ILE A 328 23.87 15.75 -47.83
C ILE A 328 22.44 16.23 -48.13
N LYS A 329 21.44 15.83 -47.33
CA LYS A 329 20.05 16.31 -47.52
C LYS A 329 19.88 17.78 -47.13
N LYS A 330 20.64 18.28 -46.15
CA LYS A 330 20.60 19.68 -45.74
C LYS A 330 21.33 20.57 -46.76
N ILE A 331 22.48 20.12 -47.27
CA ILE A 331 23.22 20.82 -48.33
C ILE A 331 22.41 20.90 -49.64
N ASN A 332 21.66 19.86 -50.01
CA ASN A 332 20.87 19.89 -51.24
C ASN A 332 19.60 20.77 -51.16
N ASN A 333 19.12 21.12 -49.97
CA ASN A 333 17.98 22.03 -49.79
C ASN A 333 18.41 23.49 -49.60
N ASP A 334 19.63 23.74 -49.11
CA ASP A 334 20.14 25.10 -48.87
C ASP A 334 20.93 25.68 -50.07
N LEU A 335 21.05 24.95 -51.18
CA LEU A 335 21.77 25.37 -52.40
C LEU A 335 20.87 25.91 -53.53
N SER A 336 19.56 26.11 -53.30
CA SER A 336 18.66 26.64 -54.32
C SER A 336 18.45 28.15 -54.31
N ASP A 337 19.15 28.92 -53.46
CA ASP A 337 18.88 30.38 -53.40
C ASP A 337 20.01 31.20 -52.75
N VAL A 338 21.20 31.29 -53.38
CA VAL A 338 22.19 32.34 -53.05
C VAL A 338 22.96 32.75 -54.31
N SER A 339 22.88 34.05 -54.62
CA SER A 339 23.57 34.72 -55.72
C SER A 339 25.08 34.80 -55.53
N ASP A 340 25.80 34.66 -56.64
CA ASP A 340 27.23 34.94 -56.78
C ASP A 340 27.55 36.40 -56.44
N ASP A 341 28.09 36.67 -55.24
CA ASP A 341 29.09 37.72 -55.03
C ASP A 341 29.76 37.59 -53.66
N GLU A 342 31.08 37.81 -53.65
CA GLU A 342 32.01 37.97 -52.51
C GLU A 342 32.55 36.69 -51.79
N LEU A 343 33.73 36.25 -52.27
CA LEU A 343 34.69 35.42 -51.53
C LEU A 343 35.62 36.26 -50.66
N PRO A 344 35.96 35.78 -49.45
CA PRO A 344 37.35 35.89 -49.01
C PRO A 344 37.95 34.57 -48.51
N GLN A 345 39.24 34.42 -48.84
CA GLN A 345 40.12 33.31 -48.54
C GLN A 345 40.40 33.19 -47.04
N ILE A 346 40.22 32.00 -46.46
CA ILE A 346 40.76 31.65 -45.14
C ILE A 346 41.70 30.45 -45.25
N ARG A 347 42.91 30.70 -44.76
CA ARG A 347 44.08 29.82 -44.75
C ARG A 347 43.91 28.66 -43.77
N THR A 348 44.34 27.48 -44.20
CA THR A 348 44.61 26.32 -43.34
C THR A 348 45.99 26.44 -42.66
N PRO A 349 46.15 25.92 -41.44
CA PRO A 349 47.45 25.47 -40.96
C PRO A 349 47.56 23.95 -40.92
N ARG A 350 48.71 23.48 -41.43
CA ARG A 350 49.26 22.13 -41.39
C ARG A 350 49.88 21.80 -40.01
N SER A 351 50.04 20.49 -39.80
CA SER A 351 51.01 19.81 -38.90
C SER A 351 50.69 19.84 -37.39
N ASN A 352 50.94 18.80 -36.59
CA ASN A 352 51.98 17.77 -36.71
C ASN A 352 51.64 16.50 -35.90
N ASN A 353 52.20 15.38 -36.37
CA ASN A 353 52.30 14.08 -35.71
C ASN A 353 53.23 14.10 -34.48
N ASN A 354 52.93 13.25 -33.47
CA ASN A 354 53.88 12.37 -32.73
C ASN A 354 53.09 11.51 -31.73
N LYS A 355 52.98 10.18 -31.92
CA LYS A 355 53.83 9.10 -31.37
C LYS A 355 54.08 9.19 -29.85
N GLN A 356 53.45 8.28 -29.10
CA GLN A 356 54.11 7.47 -28.06
C GLN A 356 53.30 6.19 -27.73
N ARG A 357 53.99 5.04 -27.84
CA ARG A 357 53.73 3.75 -27.15
C ARG A 357 54.00 3.96 -25.63
N THR A 358 53.64 3.16 -24.63
CA THR A 358 53.60 1.68 -24.46
C THR A 358 53.06 1.35 -23.04
N THR A 359 52.32 0.24 -22.90
CA THR A 359 52.28 -0.76 -21.79
C THR A 359 52.19 -0.37 -20.30
N HIS A 360 51.21 -0.95 -19.59
CA HIS A 360 51.43 -1.74 -18.36
C HIS A 360 50.26 -2.71 -18.08
N GLU A 361 50.49 -4.00 -18.37
CA GLU A 361 49.89 -5.15 -17.70
C GLU A 361 50.69 -5.42 -16.41
N LEU A 362 50.03 -5.64 -15.28
CA LEU A 362 50.33 -6.66 -14.25
C LEU A 362 49.47 -6.41 -13.01
N ILE A 363 48.73 -7.43 -12.56
CA ILE A 363 48.47 -7.89 -11.18
C ILE A 363 47.18 -8.72 -11.23
N ILE A 364 47.32 -9.99 -11.65
CA ILE A 364 46.40 -11.08 -11.28
C ILE A 364 47.30 -12.28 -11.00
N THR A 365 47.66 -12.49 -9.74
CA THR A 365 48.08 -13.79 -9.22
C THR A 365 48.10 -13.70 -7.70
N THR A 366 47.29 -14.53 -7.04
CA THR A 366 47.54 -15.20 -5.73
C THR A 366 46.20 -15.51 -5.05
N THR A 367 45.54 -16.63 -5.42
CA THR A 367 44.90 -17.56 -4.48
C THR A 367 44.30 -18.74 -5.25
N GLN A 368 45.08 -19.80 -5.41
CA GLN A 368 44.61 -21.05 -6.04
C GLN A 368 45.26 -22.29 -5.41
N GLN A 369 45.48 -22.26 -4.08
CA GLN A 369 46.19 -23.33 -3.39
C GLN A 369 45.62 -23.73 -2.01
N GLU A 370 44.32 -23.58 -1.79
CA GLU A 370 43.63 -24.09 -0.58
C GLU A 370 42.26 -24.73 -0.89
N MET A 371 42.17 -25.54 -1.94
CA MET A 371 40.95 -26.33 -2.24
C MET A 371 41.25 -27.74 -2.74
N ASN A 372 42.08 -28.51 -2.03
CA ASN A 372 42.25 -29.95 -2.32
C ASN A 372 42.43 -30.86 -1.08
N GLU A 373 41.98 -30.41 0.09
CA GLU A 373 41.89 -31.28 1.28
C GLU A 373 40.56 -30.99 1.97
N ILE A 374 39.58 -31.87 1.76
CA ILE A 374 38.31 -32.14 2.47
C ILE A 374 37.35 -32.71 1.41
N MET A 375 37.70 -33.88 0.87
CA MET A 375 36.80 -34.68 0.03
C MET A 375 37.13 -36.16 0.22
N SER A 376 37.03 -36.65 1.46
CA SER A 376 37.11 -38.09 1.71
C SER A 376 36.54 -38.50 3.06
N THR A 377 35.26 -38.24 3.31
CA THR A 377 34.43 -39.09 4.19
C THR A 377 32.99 -38.60 4.15
N THR A 378 32.05 -39.51 3.90
CA THR A 378 30.74 -39.69 4.57
C THR A 378 29.64 -40.09 3.56
N GLN A 379 29.41 -41.39 3.44
CA GLN A 379 28.08 -42.02 3.33
C GLN A 379 28.17 -43.33 4.14
N PRO A 380 27.17 -43.67 4.98
CA PRO A 380 25.79 -43.94 4.51
C PRO A 380 24.68 -43.45 5.47
N GLU A 381 23.80 -42.55 5.02
CA GLU A 381 22.69 -42.05 5.85
C GLU A 381 21.37 -41.89 5.08
N GLN A 382 21.08 -42.78 4.13
CA GLN A 382 19.84 -42.73 3.32
C GLN A 382 18.72 -43.70 3.77
N LYS A 383 18.88 -44.43 4.89
CA LYS A 383 17.83 -45.33 5.39
C LYS A 383 17.03 -44.82 6.60
N GLN A 384 17.47 -43.78 7.31
CA GLN A 384 16.74 -43.22 8.46
C GLN A 384 15.72 -42.12 8.10
N LEU A 385 15.78 -41.54 6.90
CA LEU A 385 14.92 -40.41 6.52
C LEU A 385 13.47 -40.79 6.17
N GLN A 386 13.20 -42.08 5.86
CA GLN A 386 11.84 -42.52 5.52
C GLN A 386 10.97 -42.83 6.76
N GLU A 387 11.57 -43.24 7.89
CA GLU A 387 10.83 -43.53 9.13
C GLU A 387 10.42 -42.26 9.90
N THR A 388 11.19 -41.18 9.80
CA THR A 388 10.86 -39.88 10.43
C THR A 388 9.72 -39.14 9.73
N THR A 389 9.42 -39.47 8.47
CA THR A 389 8.38 -38.79 7.69
C THR A 389 6.98 -39.38 7.94
N SER A 390 6.87 -40.66 8.32
CA SER A 390 5.58 -41.30 8.61
C SER A 390 5.06 -40.95 10.02
N THR A 391 5.96 -40.91 11.01
CA THR A 391 5.68 -40.49 12.40
C THR A 391 5.24 -39.02 12.49
N ARG A 392 5.78 -38.15 11.62
CA ARG A 392 5.41 -36.73 11.56
C ARG A 392 4.05 -36.45 10.90
N LYS A 393 3.55 -37.36 10.05
CA LYS A 393 2.19 -37.27 9.48
C LYS A 393 1.11 -37.70 10.47
N LEU A 394 1.38 -38.74 11.27
CA LEU A 394 0.47 -39.22 12.32
C LEU A 394 0.18 -38.14 13.39
N THR A 395 1.18 -37.35 13.76
CA THR A 395 1.05 -36.28 14.76
C THR A 395 0.21 -35.07 14.29
N LYS A 396 0.16 -34.77 12.99
CA LYS A 396 -0.71 -33.71 12.46
C LYS A 396 -2.19 -34.10 12.47
N GLN A 397 -2.51 -35.36 12.14
CA GLN A 397 -3.88 -35.87 12.19
C GLN A 397 -4.43 -35.91 13.62
N GLU A 398 -3.61 -36.30 14.59
CA GLU A 398 -4.00 -36.28 16.01
C GLU A 398 -4.24 -34.87 16.54
N ARG A 399 -3.38 -33.89 16.19
CA ARG A 399 -3.60 -32.48 16.55
C ARG A 399 -4.89 -31.94 15.96
N GLN A 400 -5.21 -32.27 14.71
CA GLN A 400 -6.45 -31.86 14.08
C GLN A 400 -7.67 -32.52 14.74
N LYS A 401 -7.57 -33.80 15.10
CA LYS A 401 -8.62 -34.51 15.85
C LYS A 401 -8.89 -33.85 17.20
N ILE A 402 -7.85 -33.48 17.94
CA ILE A 402 -7.97 -32.76 19.22
C ILE A 402 -8.63 -31.39 19.03
N LYS A 403 -8.25 -30.62 17.99
CA LYS A 403 -8.90 -29.34 17.66
C LYS A 403 -10.40 -29.54 17.38
N ASN A 404 -10.73 -30.53 16.55
CA ASN A 404 -12.12 -30.86 16.19
C ASN A 404 -12.94 -31.31 17.41
N ASP A 405 -12.37 -32.13 18.29
CA ASP A 405 -13.04 -32.61 19.50
C ASP A 405 -13.27 -31.46 20.50
N LYS A 406 -12.30 -30.55 20.64
CA LYS A 406 -12.45 -29.33 21.46
C LYS A 406 -13.54 -28.40 20.91
N PHE A 407 -13.64 -28.27 19.59
CA PHE A 407 -14.69 -27.51 18.93
C PHE A 407 -16.07 -28.17 19.13
N ARG A 408 -16.16 -29.49 18.95
CA ARG A 408 -17.39 -30.28 19.20
C ARG A 408 -17.86 -30.15 20.66
N LEU A 409 -16.96 -30.24 21.63
CA LEU A 409 -17.26 -30.04 23.05
C LEU A 409 -17.77 -28.62 23.30
N LYS A 410 -17.10 -27.58 22.77
CA LYS A 410 -17.58 -26.19 22.89
C LYS A 410 -18.96 -25.98 22.27
N LYS A 411 -19.25 -26.62 21.13
CA LYS A 411 -20.57 -26.55 20.47
C LYS A 411 -21.65 -27.28 21.29
N LYS A 412 -21.32 -28.45 21.86
CA LYS A 412 -22.24 -29.26 22.69
C LYS A 412 -22.62 -28.58 24.00
N TYR A 413 -21.68 -27.86 24.64
CA TYR A 413 -21.91 -27.16 25.90
C TYR A 413 -22.18 -25.66 25.73
N LYS A 414 -22.49 -25.21 24.50
CA LYS A 414 -22.86 -23.81 24.28
C LYS A 414 -24.20 -23.56 24.98
N PRO A 415 -24.28 -22.64 25.95
CA PRO A 415 -25.53 -22.37 26.64
C PRO A 415 -26.60 -21.98 25.63
N SER A 416 -27.70 -22.74 25.59
CA SER A 416 -28.88 -22.37 24.82
C SER A 416 -29.61 -21.27 25.58
N PHE A 417 -29.64 -20.08 25.00
CA PHE A 417 -30.44 -19.00 25.55
C PHE A 417 -31.90 -19.23 25.16
N GLN A 418 -32.85 -19.00 26.07
CA GLN A 418 -34.29 -19.05 25.77
C GLN A 418 -34.86 -17.65 25.48
N ASN A 419 -34.11 -16.60 25.83
CA ASN A 419 -34.57 -15.22 25.74
C ASN A 419 -34.06 -14.58 24.44
N TYR A 420 -34.89 -14.57 23.39
CA TYR A 420 -34.53 -13.97 22.09
C TYR A 420 -35.28 -12.66 21.80
N ILE A 421 -34.62 -11.77 21.06
CA ILE A 421 -35.22 -10.68 20.28
C ILE A 421 -34.99 -11.00 18.80
N ARG A 422 -36.03 -10.90 17.98
CA ARG A 422 -35.92 -11.05 16.52
C ARG A 422 -35.98 -9.68 15.86
N ARG A 423 -35.19 -9.47 14.80
CA ARG A 423 -35.18 -8.23 14.03
C ARG A 423 -34.94 -8.48 12.54
N PRO A 424 -35.56 -7.69 11.64
CA PRO A 424 -35.20 -7.70 10.24
C PRO A 424 -33.75 -7.24 10.07
N ILE A 425 -33.06 -7.84 9.10
CA ILE A 425 -31.66 -7.57 8.79
C ILE A 425 -31.58 -6.55 7.66
N TYR A 426 -30.84 -5.46 7.86
CA TYR A 426 -30.51 -4.51 6.79
C TYR A 426 -29.19 -4.87 6.08
N TYR A 427 -28.31 -5.63 6.73
CA TYR A 427 -27.02 -6.07 6.18
C TYR A 427 -26.97 -7.58 6.06
N LYS A 428 -27.32 -8.08 4.87
CA LYS A 428 -27.72 -9.47 4.66
C LYS A 428 -26.66 -10.53 5.07
N TYR A 429 -25.36 -10.20 5.19
CA TYR A 429 -24.32 -11.20 5.47
C TYR A 429 -23.09 -10.74 6.28
N ASP A 430 -23.19 -9.70 7.12
CA ASP A 430 -22.01 -9.19 7.85
C ASP A 430 -22.19 -9.20 9.37
N TYR A 431 -21.76 -10.29 10.00
CA TYR A 431 -21.80 -10.47 11.45
C TYR A 431 -21.02 -9.39 12.23
N LYS A 432 -19.95 -8.82 11.62
CA LYS A 432 -19.18 -7.73 12.24
C LYS A 432 -19.98 -6.44 12.24
N LYS A 433 -20.69 -6.12 11.15
CA LYS A 433 -21.60 -4.96 11.09
C LYS A 433 -22.78 -5.12 12.03
N ILE A 434 -23.39 -6.31 12.08
CA ILE A 434 -24.47 -6.60 13.03
C ILE A 434 -23.98 -6.43 14.47
N ARG A 435 -22.77 -6.92 14.80
CA ARG A 435 -22.18 -6.67 16.14
C ARG A 435 -21.86 -5.20 16.40
N SER A 436 -21.34 -4.47 15.40
CA SER A 436 -21.04 -3.05 15.54
C SER A 436 -22.31 -2.26 15.83
N GLN A 437 -23.36 -2.50 15.05
CA GLN A 437 -24.67 -1.89 15.24
C GLN A 437 -25.23 -2.21 16.65
N LEU A 438 -25.11 -3.46 17.10
CA LEU A 438 -25.51 -3.82 18.46
C LEU A 438 -24.68 -3.11 19.53
N MET A 439 -23.39 -2.86 19.29
CA MET A 439 -22.57 -2.04 20.19
C MET A 439 -23.01 -0.58 20.20
N ASP A 440 -23.35 -0.02 19.03
CA ASP A 440 -23.87 1.34 18.87
C ASP A 440 -25.21 1.51 19.61
N ASP A 441 -26.06 0.48 19.59
CA ASP A 441 -27.30 0.38 20.36
C ASP A 441 -27.07 0.13 21.88
N ASN A 442 -25.82 0.21 22.35
CA ASN A 442 -25.38 -0.11 23.71
C ASN A 442 -25.75 -1.54 24.17
N ILE A 443 -25.83 -2.50 23.25
CA ILE A 443 -26.04 -3.93 23.52
C ILE A 443 -24.69 -4.64 23.46
N THR A 444 -23.90 -4.43 24.51
CA THR A 444 -22.55 -5.00 24.62
C THR A 444 -22.52 -6.46 25.04
N THR A 445 -23.67 -7.04 25.41
CA THR A 445 -23.80 -8.38 26.00
C THR A 445 -24.73 -9.31 25.21
N SER A 446 -24.73 -9.25 23.88
CA SER A 446 -25.39 -10.30 23.07
C SER A 446 -24.62 -11.61 23.24
N HIS A 447 -25.24 -12.64 23.80
CA HIS A 447 -24.55 -13.91 24.08
C HIS A 447 -24.65 -14.90 22.92
N GLN A 448 -25.64 -14.71 22.05
CA GLN A 448 -25.83 -15.49 20.83
C GLN A 448 -26.49 -14.61 19.77
N ILE A 449 -26.00 -14.66 18.55
CA ILE A 449 -26.64 -14.04 17.38
C ILE A 449 -26.82 -15.19 16.39
N LYS A 450 -28.05 -15.44 15.95
CA LYS A 450 -28.38 -16.39 14.89
C LYS A 450 -28.98 -15.61 13.73
N ILE A 451 -28.41 -15.75 12.55
CA ILE A 451 -28.96 -15.21 11.31
C ILE A 451 -29.91 -16.28 10.75
N ASN A 452 -31.14 -15.90 10.43
CA ASN A 452 -32.11 -16.76 9.76
C ASN A 452 -32.30 -16.24 8.34
N ASP A 453 -31.53 -16.80 7.41
CA ASP A 453 -31.49 -16.36 6.01
C ASP A 453 -32.84 -16.52 5.29
N ASN A 454 -33.65 -17.50 5.72
CA ASN A 454 -34.95 -17.76 5.11
C ASN A 454 -35.98 -16.66 5.40
N ASN A 455 -35.80 -15.92 6.49
CA ASN A 455 -36.75 -14.92 6.94
C ASN A 455 -36.15 -13.50 6.96
N ASP A 456 -34.91 -13.33 6.48
CA ASP A 456 -34.15 -12.07 6.60
C ASP A 456 -34.17 -11.50 8.04
N GLU A 457 -34.07 -12.39 9.05
CA GLU A 457 -34.17 -12.02 10.47
C GLU A 457 -32.91 -12.43 11.27
N VAL A 458 -32.44 -11.56 12.16
CA VAL A 458 -31.46 -11.90 13.20
C VAL A 458 -32.18 -12.16 14.52
N SER A 459 -31.88 -13.30 15.14
CA SER A 459 -32.26 -13.63 16.52
C SER A 459 -31.10 -13.40 17.49
N ILE A 460 -31.29 -12.46 18.41
CA ILE A 460 -30.31 -12.08 19.44
C ILE A 460 -30.71 -12.75 20.77
N GLY A 461 -29.89 -13.67 21.25
CA GLY A 461 -30.08 -14.41 22.51
C GLY A 461 -29.42 -13.74 23.71
N PHE A 462 -30.16 -13.66 24.82
CA PHE A 462 -29.76 -13.05 26.08
C PHE A 462 -29.73 -14.07 27.23
N LYS A 463 -28.79 -13.88 28.16
CA LYS A 463 -28.61 -14.74 29.33
C LYS A 463 -29.78 -14.72 30.31
N SER A 464 -30.50 -13.60 30.41
CA SER A 464 -31.67 -13.46 31.27
C SER A 464 -32.78 -12.68 30.57
N ASN A 465 -34.01 -12.82 31.05
CA ASN A 465 -35.15 -12.06 30.55
C ASN A 465 -35.01 -10.56 30.86
N GLU A 466 -34.38 -10.19 31.98
CA GLU A 466 -34.09 -8.79 32.32
C GLU A 466 -33.19 -8.11 31.28
N LEU A 467 -32.13 -8.79 30.81
CA LEU A 467 -31.26 -8.27 29.76
C LEU A 467 -31.99 -8.11 28.42
N LYS A 468 -32.90 -9.03 28.11
CA LYS A 468 -33.77 -8.96 26.93
C LYS A 468 -34.70 -7.74 27.00
N GLU A 469 -35.39 -7.53 28.11
CA GLU A 469 -36.31 -6.39 28.25
C GLU A 469 -35.54 -5.06 28.27
N ARG A 470 -34.38 -5.00 28.92
CA ARG A 470 -33.51 -3.81 28.90
C ARG A 470 -32.97 -3.52 27.49
N ALA A 471 -32.67 -4.55 26.69
CA ALA A 471 -32.31 -4.39 25.28
C ALA A 471 -33.52 -3.90 24.47
N LYS A 472 -34.72 -4.48 24.61
CA LYS A 472 -35.92 -4.00 23.89
C LYS A 472 -36.18 -2.51 24.08
N LEU A 473 -36.03 -1.99 25.30
CA LEU A 473 -36.21 -0.57 25.63
C LEU A 473 -35.18 0.35 24.97
N ARG A 474 -33.98 -0.16 24.67
CA ARG A 474 -32.93 0.60 23.96
C ARG A 474 -33.11 0.58 22.46
N ILE A 475 -33.73 -0.49 21.93
CA ILE A 475 -33.92 -0.65 20.50
C ILE A 475 -35.31 -0.17 20.02
N THR A 476 -36.17 0.32 20.91
CA THR A 476 -37.37 1.09 20.53
C THR A 476 -36.93 2.48 20.03
N PRO A 477 -37.29 2.89 18.81
CA PRO A 477 -36.50 3.90 18.10
C PRO A 477 -37.13 5.30 18.13
N ASP A 478 -36.28 6.32 18.28
CA ASP A 478 -36.40 7.55 17.50
C ASP A 478 -36.14 7.19 16.02
N SER A 479 -37.12 6.53 15.39
CA SER A 479 -37.05 5.99 14.03
C SER A 479 -36.86 7.07 12.96
N ILE A 480 -37.01 8.34 13.36
CA ILE A 480 -36.84 9.52 12.52
C ILE A 480 -35.36 9.81 12.27
N GLU A 481 -34.47 9.69 13.27
CA GLU A 481 -33.05 10.06 13.08
C GLU A 481 -32.28 9.04 12.23
N HIS A 482 -32.58 7.75 12.37
CA HIS A 482 -31.87 6.71 11.62
C HIS A 482 -32.31 6.66 10.14
N MET A 483 -33.60 6.88 9.84
CA MET A 483 -34.05 6.99 8.44
C MET A 483 -33.51 8.25 7.76
N HIS A 484 -33.41 9.37 8.48
CA HIS A 484 -32.84 10.61 7.93
C HIS A 484 -31.35 10.45 7.57
N GLY A 485 -30.57 9.69 8.37
CA GLY A 485 -29.17 9.39 8.06
C GLY A 485 -29.00 8.60 6.76
N HIS A 486 -29.84 7.59 6.51
CA HIS A 486 -29.75 6.77 5.29
C HIS A 486 -30.25 7.47 4.03
N VAL A 487 -31.31 8.28 4.13
CA VAL A 487 -31.78 9.11 3.01
C VAL A 487 -30.72 10.14 2.61
N PHE A 488 -29.99 10.72 3.58
CA PHE A 488 -28.88 11.63 3.31
C PHE A 488 -27.68 10.95 2.64
N ILE A 489 -27.34 9.73 3.03
CA ILE A 489 -26.22 8.97 2.44
C ILE A 489 -26.52 8.57 0.98
N TYR A 490 -27.75 8.15 0.68
CA TYR A 490 -28.14 7.87 -0.72
C TYR A 490 -28.12 9.13 -1.61
N TYR A 491 -28.47 10.29 -1.05
CA TYR A 491 -28.39 11.57 -1.78
C TYR A 491 -26.95 12.02 -2.08
N HIS A 492 -26.01 11.76 -1.16
CA HIS A 492 -24.63 12.23 -1.31
C HIS A 492 -23.75 11.35 -2.21
N VAL A 493 -24.07 10.07 -2.37
CA VAL A 493 -23.15 9.13 -3.05
C VAL A 493 -23.45 8.91 -4.53
N GLY A 494 -24.56 9.41 -5.10
CA GLY A 494 -24.81 9.22 -6.54
C GLY A 494 -25.69 10.25 -7.27
N PHE A 495 -26.61 10.94 -6.59
CA PHE A 495 -27.69 11.63 -7.31
C PHE A 495 -27.38 13.10 -7.68
N ILE A 496 -26.57 13.81 -6.88
CA ILE A 496 -26.34 15.25 -7.04
C ILE A 496 -25.34 15.57 -8.17
N THR A 497 -24.49 14.62 -8.56
CA THR A 497 -23.43 14.89 -9.55
C THR A 497 -23.83 14.60 -11.01
N GLN A 498 -25.04 14.07 -11.27
CA GLN A 498 -25.41 13.62 -12.62
C GLN A 498 -26.81 14.03 -13.13
N HIS A 499 -27.66 14.71 -12.35
CA HIS A 499 -29.02 15.04 -12.79
C HIS A 499 -29.41 16.52 -12.62
N ASP A 500 -30.40 16.95 -13.41
CA ASP A 500 -30.99 18.29 -13.44
C ASP A 500 -31.45 18.71 -12.03
N GLN A 501 -31.02 19.92 -11.62
CA GLN A 501 -31.31 20.49 -10.30
C GLN A 501 -32.82 20.55 -10.01
N ILE A 502 -33.66 20.69 -11.05
CA ILE A 502 -35.13 20.73 -10.89
C ILE A 502 -35.68 19.37 -10.44
N LEU A 503 -35.17 18.27 -10.97
CA LEU A 503 -35.60 16.91 -10.61
C LEU A 503 -35.20 16.58 -9.16
N VAL A 504 -33.99 16.99 -8.76
CA VAL A 504 -33.50 16.83 -7.38
C VAL A 504 -34.38 17.59 -6.39
N ILE A 505 -34.79 18.82 -6.73
CA ILE A 505 -35.70 19.63 -5.90
C ILE A 505 -37.09 18.98 -5.79
N GLN A 506 -37.64 18.44 -6.88
CA GLN A 506 -38.95 17.79 -6.88
C GLN A 506 -38.96 16.48 -6.08
N ILE A 507 -37.92 15.65 -6.20
CA ILE A 507 -37.79 14.42 -5.40
C ILE A 507 -37.61 14.78 -3.91
N THR A 508 -36.80 15.79 -3.61
CA THR A 508 -36.61 16.26 -2.23
C THR A 508 -37.92 16.78 -1.63
N GLN A 509 -38.70 17.57 -2.37
CA GLN A 509 -39.99 18.08 -1.90
C GLN A 509 -41.03 16.97 -1.70
N ARG A 510 -41.06 15.95 -2.56
CA ARG A 510 -41.92 14.76 -2.36
C ARG A 510 -41.50 13.98 -1.11
N LEU A 511 -40.21 13.70 -0.93
CA LEU A 511 -39.71 12.96 0.23
C LEU A 511 -39.88 13.72 1.55
N LEU A 512 -39.91 15.05 1.53
CA LEU A 512 -40.18 15.87 2.73
C LEU A 512 -41.68 15.99 3.06
N THR A 513 -42.56 15.73 2.09
CA THR A 513 -44.02 15.80 2.29
C THR A 513 -44.64 14.44 2.63
N THR A 514 -44.06 13.32 2.18
CA THR A 514 -44.51 11.96 2.53
C THR A 514 -44.54 11.68 4.04
N PRO A 515 -43.55 12.09 4.86
CA PRO A 515 -43.60 11.91 6.32
C PRO A 515 -44.70 12.74 6.98
N LYS A 516 -45.01 13.93 6.45
CA LYS A 516 -46.11 14.77 6.97
C LYS A 516 -47.48 14.12 6.74
N LEU A 517 -47.69 13.48 5.58
CA LEU A 517 -48.90 12.71 5.29
C LEU A 517 -49.01 11.46 6.17
N TYR A 518 -47.89 10.79 6.45
CA TYR A 518 -47.84 9.63 7.34
C TYR A 518 -48.20 9.99 8.79
N ILE A 519 -47.69 11.12 9.30
CA ILE A 519 -48.02 11.63 10.64
C ILE A 519 -49.49 12.04 10.72
N GLN A 520 -50.05 12.62 9.67
CA GLN A 520 -51.45 13.03 9.64
C GLN A 520 -52.40 11.82 9.63
N GLN A 521 -52.07 10.76 8.89
CA GLN A 521 -52.84 9.49 8.88
C GLN A 521 -52.69 8.69 10.19
N PHE A 522 -51.53 8.76 10.86
CA PHE A 522 -51.31 8.08 12.14
C PHE A 522 -52.08 8.75 13.30
N VAL A 523 -52.27 10.07 13.24
CA VAL A 523 -53.07 10.83 14.22
C VAL A 523 -54.58 10.57 14.06
N ASP A 524 -55.04 10.26 12.85
CA ASP A 524 -56.47 10.03 12.56
C ASP A 524 -56.94 8.58 12.86
N GLY A 525 -56.08 7.73 13.41
CA GLY A 525 -56.50 6.48 14.07
C GLY A 525 -57.09 5.40 13.16
N THR A 526 -56.70 5.35 11.88
CA THR A 526 -57.12 4.27 10.97
C THR A 526 -56.28 3.00 11.17
N ASN A 527 -56.98 1.86 11.26
CA ASN A 527 -56.39 0.55 11.54
C ASN A 527 -55.45 0.08 10.42
N LEU A 528 -54.29 -0.42 10.83
CA LEU A 528 -53.23 -1.00 10.00
C LEU A 528 -53.72 -2.22 9.22
N ASN A 529 -53.90 -2.06 7.90
CA ASN A 529 -53.76 -3.16 6.94
C ASN A 529 -53.34 -2.72 5.53
N GLU A 530 -52.58 -1.62 5.39
CA GLU A 530 -52.13 -1.09 4.08
C GLU A 530 -50.60 -0.99 3.93
N CYS A 531 -49.84 -1.75 4.72
CA CYS A 531 -48.39 -1.82 4.54
C CYS A 531 -47.99 -2.59 3.24
N GLU A 532 -48.89 -3.38 2.66
CA GLU A 532 -48.70 -4.07 1.37
C GLU A 532 -48.87 -3.14 0.15
N THR A 533 -49.65 -2.06 0.26
CA THR A 533 -49.92 -1.15 -0.85
C THR A 533 -48.70 -0.28 -1.21
N MET A 534 -47.86 0.06 -0.22
CA MET A 534 -46.66 0.87 -0.46
C MET A 534 -45.48 0.08 -1.05
N GLN A 535 -45.35 -1.22 -0.77
CA GLN A 535 -44.30 -2.05 -1.37
C GLN A 535 -44.57 -2.36 -2.86
N THR A 536 -45.83 -2.32 -3.29
CA THR A 536 -46.23 -2.59 -4.68
C THR A 536 -46.30 -1.35 -5.56
N GLN A 537 -46.50 -0.14 -4.99
CA GLN A 537 -46.61 1.09 -5.80
C GLN A 537 -45.30 1.88 -5.96
N LEU A 538 -44.32 1.75 -5.06
CA LEU A 538 -43.01 2.40 -5.22
C LEU A 538 -42.27 1.97 -6.51
N PRO A 539 -42.26 0.68 -6.89
CA PRO A 539 -41.62 0.24 -8.14
C PRO A 539 -42.37 0.73 -9.40
N ASN A 540 -43.70 0.80 -9.35
CA ASN A 540 -44.51 1.20 -10.52
C ASN A 540 -44.42 2.70 -10.85
N THR A 541 -44.05 3.53 -9.88
CA THR A 541 -43.87 4.97 -10.11
C THR A 541 -42.53 5.29 -10.79
N PHE A 542 -41.54 4.39 -10.69
CA PHE A 542 -40.24 4.51 -11.36
C PHE A 542 -40.22 3.94 -12.79
N HIS A 543 -41.26 3.23 -13.23
CA HIS A 543 -41.34 2.70 -14.60
C HIS A 543 -42.04 3.63 -15.61
N HIS A 544 -42.59 4.77 -15.16
CA HIS A 544 -43.27 5.75 -16.02
C HIS A 544 -42.69 7.18 -15.96
N LEU A 545 -41.47 7.33 -15.43
CA LEU A 545 -40.62 8.52 -15.52
C LEU A 545 -39.31 8.14 -16.20
#